data_AF-A0A356G6T5-F1
#
_entry.id   AF-A0A356G6T5-F1
#
_cell.length_a   1.000
_cell.length_b   1.000
_cell.length_c   1.000
_cell.angle_alpha   90.00
_cell.angle_beta   90.00
_cell.angle_gamma   90.00
#
_symmetry.space_group_name_H-M   'P 1'
#
loop_
_entity.id
_entity.type
_entity.pdbx_description
1 polymer ?
#
loop_
_entity_poly.entity_id
_entity_poly.type
_entity_poly.pdbx_seq_one_letter_code
_entity_poly.pdbx_strand_id
1 'polypeptide(L)' 'MAEIRVAREAGACYGVERALQMVEAAADEHSGAVHTLGPLIHNPRVVAELAA' A
#
# COMPACT_ATOMS: atom_id res chain seq x y z
N MET A 1 31.98 -7.49 -7.54
CA MET A 1 30.59 -6.98 -7.55
C MET A 1 30.47 -5.94 -6.47
N ALA A 2 29.69 -4.88 -6.68
CA ALA A 2 29.45 -3.87 -5.65
C ALA A 2 28.47 -4.43 -4.60
N GLU A 3 28.66 -4.01 -3.35
CA GLU A 3 27.72 -4.28 -2.25
C GLU A 3 26.53 -3.32 -2.34
N ILE A 4 25.30 -3.85 -2.31
CA ILE A 4 24.07 -3.05 -2.28
C ILE A 4 23.53 -3.07 -0.85
N ARG A 5 23.30 -1.89 -0.27
CA ARG A 5 22.72 -1.72 1.07
C ARG A 5 21.42 -0.92 0.98
N VAL A 6 20.40 -1.38 1.72
CA VAL A 6 19.12 -0.66 1.88
C VAL A 6 19.21 0.21 3.12
N ALA A 7 18.77 1.46 3.03
CA ALA A 7 18.72 2.36 4.18
C ALA A 7 17.70 1.85 5.21
N ARG A 8 17.95 2.08 6.50
CA ARG A 8 17.07 1.61 7.59
C ARG A 8 15.65 2.15 7.48
N GLU A 9 15.50 3.38 6.99
CA GLU A 9 14.22 4.07 6.82
C GLU A 9 13.67 3.97 5.38
N ALA A 10 14.23 3.11 4.53
CA ALA A 10 13.74 2.95 3.17
C ALA A 10 12.37 2.26 3.18
N GLY A 11 11.37 2.89 2.57
CA GLY A 11 10.04 2.32 2.42
C GLY A 11 8.93 3.34 2.61
N ALA A 12 7.73 2.82 2.85
CA ALA A 12 6.59 3.61 3.26
C ALA A 12 6.78 4.07 4.71
N CYS A 13 6.27 5.25 5.05
CA CYS A 13 6.17 5.63 6.45
C CYS A 13 5.07 4.81 7.13
N TYR A 14 5.11 4.73 8.46
CA TYR A 14 4.10 4.05 9.26
C TYR A 14 2.65 4.37 8.85
N GLY A 15 2.35 5.64 8.56
CA GLY A 15 1.00 6.04 8.16
C GLY A 15 0.54 5.40 6.86
N VAL A 16 1.44 5.25 5.89
CA VAL A 16 1.16 4.60 4.60
C VAL A 16 1.07 3.09 4.77
N GLU A 17 1.97 2.47 5.53
CA GLU A 17 1.92 1.02 5.81
C GLU A 17 0.62 0.63 6.50
N ARG A 18 0.22 1.40 7.53
CA ARG A 18 -1.06 1.20 8.22
C ARG A 18 -2.25 1.37 7.28
N ALA A 19 -2.22 2.36 6.39
CA ALA A 19 -3.32 2.58 5.43
C ALA A 19 -3.46 1.41 4.46
N LEU A 20 -2.34 0.84 3.98
CA LEU A 20 -2.34 -0.35 3.13
C LEU A 20 -2.93 -1.56 3.85
N GLN A 21 -2.48 -1.84 5.08
CA GLN A 21 -3.00 -2.93 5.91
C GLN A 21 -4.51 -2.81 6.15
N MET A 22 -5.03 -1.60 6.36
CA MET A 22 -6.46 -1.37 6.54
C MET A 22 -7.27 -1.68 5.28
N VAL A 23 -6.72 -1.38 4.09
CA VAL A 23 -7.40 -1.67 2.81
C VAL A 23 -7.39 -3.17 2.53
N GLU A 24 -6.27 -3.84 2.76
CA GLU A 24 -6.17 -5.31 2.63
C GLU A 24 -7.17 -6.02 3.57
N ALA A 25 -7.21 -5.64 4.84
CA ALA A 25 -8.16 -6.20 5.81
C ALA A 25 -9.62 -5.94 5.39
N ALA A 26 -9.94 -4.74 4.94
CA ALA A 26 -11.29 -4.42 4.46
C ALA A 26 -11.69 -5.26 3.23
N ALA A 27 -10.73 -5.53 2.32
CA ALA A 27 -10.96 -6.37 1.15
C ALA A 27 -11.20 -7.84 1.54
N ASP A 28 -10.51 -8.34 2.57
CA ASP A 28 -10.69 -9.71 3.07
C ASP A 28 -12.00 -9.89 3.87
N GLU A 29 -12.41 -8.86 4.63
CA GLU A 29 -13.58 -8.93 5.52
C GLU A 29 -14.93 -8.71 4.81
N HIS A 30 -14.92 -8.11 3.61
CA HIS A 30 -16.13 -7.72 2.90
C HIS A 30 -16.24 -8.39 1.53
N SER A 31 -17.40 -9.00 1.25
CA SER A 31 -17.67 -9.64 -0.04
C SER A 31 -18.03 -8.68 -1.18
N GLY A 32 -17.99 -7.37 -0.94
CA GLY A 32 -18.37 -6.32 -1.88
C GLY A 32 -17.20 -5.42 -2.24
N ALA A 33 -17.37 -4.56 -3.26
CA ALA A 33 -16.33 -3.63 -3.65
C ALA A 33 -16.01 -2.65 -2.51
N VAL A 34 -14.72 -2.57 -2.16
CA VAL A 34 -14.19 -1.59 -1.22
C VAL A 34 -13.62 -0.42 -2.02
N HIS A 35 -13.93 0.82 -1.61
CA HIS A 35 -13.49 2.02 -2.29
C HIS A 35 -12.78 2.97 -1.33
N THR A 36 -11.69 3.57 -1.77
CA THR A 36 -11.02 4.67 -1.08
C THR A 36 -11.55 6.02 -1.57
N LEU A 37 -11.51 7.06 -0.73
CA LEU A 37 -11.90 8.42 -1.10
C LEU A 37 -10.77 9.11 -1.89
N GLY A 38 -10.66 8.75 -3.18
CA GLY A 38 -9.52 9.12 -4.02
C GLY A 38 -8.38 8.10 -3.95
N PRO A 39 -7.23 8.35 -4.62
CA PRO A 39 -6.10 7.43 -4.59
C PRO A 39 -5.55 7.32 -3.16
N LEU A 40 -5.34 6.08 -2.68
CA LEU A 40 -4.88 5.82 -1.31
C LEU A 40 -3.54 6.51 -1.00
N ILE A 41 -2.61 6.46 -1.96
CA ILE A 41 -1.31 7.12 -1.92
C ILE A 41 -0.88 7.58 -3.31
N HIS A 42 0.08 8.50 -3.38
CA HIS A 42 0.70 8.94 -4.65
C HIS A 42 1.75 7.94 -5.16
N ASN A 43 1.35 6.69 -5.33
CA ASN A 43 2.14 5.67 -6.00
C ASN A 43 1.23 4.95 -7.02
N PRO A 44 1.27 5.34 -8.30
CA PRO A 44 0.36 4.79 -9.32
C PRO A 44 0.44 3.26 -9.46
N ARG A 45 1.60 2.66 -9.18
CA ARG A 45 1.77 1.20 -9.24
C ARG A 45 1.00 0.51 -8.12
N VAL A 46 1.15 0.98 -6.89
CA VAL A 46 0.40 0.44 -5.73
C VAL A 46 -1.09 0.68 -5.89
N VAL A 47 -1.50 1.85 -6.36
CA VAL A 47 -2.93 2.13 -6.63
C VAL A 47 -3.50 1.18 -7.69
N ALA A 48 -2.72 0.82 -8.71
CA ALA A 48 -3.15 -0.15 -9.71
C ALA A 48 -3.25 -1.58 -9.15
N GLU A 49 -2.31 -1.96 -8.26
CA GLU A 49 -2.33 -3.27 -7.57
C GLU A 49 -3.58 -3.41 -6.67
N LEU A 50 -4.01 -2.33 -6.01
CA LEU A 50 -5.21 -2.32 -5.15
C LEU A 50 -6.53 -2.29 -5.93
N ALA A 51 -6.50 -1.94 -7.22
CA ALA A 51 -7.69 -1.86 -8.07
C ALA A 51 -7.95 -3.16 -8.86
N ALA A 52 -7.08 -4.16 -8.71
CA ALA A 52 -7.15 -5.47 -9.37
C ALA A 52 -8.04 -6.44 -8.58
#